data_AF-A0AAW7DQZ6-F1
#
_entry.id   AF-A0AAW7DQZ6-F1
#
_cell.length_a   1.000
_cell.length_b   1.000
_cell.length_c   1.000
_cell.angle_alpha   90.00
_cell.angle_beta   90.00
_cell.angle_gamma   90.00
#
_symmetry.space_group_name_H-M   'P 1'
#
loop_
_entity.id
_entity.type
_entity.pdbx_description
1 polymer ?
#
loop_
_entity_poly.entity_id
_entity_poly.type
_entity_poly.pdbx_seq_one_letter_code
_entity_poly.pdbx_strand_id
1 'polypeptide(L)'
;MALRYLCGVFFTLLTLLSPLLISTTASAQSLGENSTYKLASGDIIRINVFGEPDLSFEEIRLTDAGTFSYPFLGEVRARGKTANELERDLTAALRGDFLVDPRVSISVLEYREFYISGEVKQPGGYKYQPGLNLRRAIALAGGLTERASTNRITVVRDNEPGRKPVRVSLDSPVMPGDTINIDQGFF
;
A
#
# COMPACT_ATOMS: atom_id res chain seq x y z
N MET A 1 -33.58 -77.37 -28.70
CA MET A 1 -32.33 -77.95 -28.18
C MET A 1 -31.19 -77.44 -29.06
N ALA A 2 -30.36 -76.55 -28.51
CA ALA A 2 -29.04 -76.07 -28.98
C ALA A 2 -28.78 -75.75 -30.48
N LEU A 3 -28.53 -74.48 -30.80
CA LEU A 3 -27.46 -74.03 -31.72
C LEU A 3 -27.29 -72.50 -31.56
N ARG A 4 -26.29 -71.94 -30.86
CA ARG A 4 -24.85 -71.77 -31.19
C ARG A 4 -24.55 -70.95 -32.46
N TYR A 5 -24.13 -69.69 -32.23
CA TYR A 5 -23.20 -68.83 -33.00
C TYR A 5 -23.62 -68.47 -34.45
N LEU A 6 -23.35 -67.30 -35.03
CA LEU A 6 -22.16 -66.45 -35.05
C LEU A 6 -22.52 -65.18 -35.87
N CYS A 7 -21.78 -64.06 -35.68
CA CYS A 7 -21.58 -62.96 -36.65
C CYS A 7 -22.81 -62.27 -37.28
N GLY A 8 -23.01 -60.95 -37.23
CA GLY A 8 -22.10 -59.85 -36.96
C GLY A 8 -22.53 -58.67 -37.84
N VAL A 9 -22.12 -57.49 -37.39
CA VAL A 9 -21.92 -56.24 -38.15
C VAL A 9 -23.16 -55.40 -38.53
N PHE A 10 -22.92 -54.08 -38.47
CA PHE A 10 -23.68 -52.97 -39.05
C PHE A 10 -24.93 -52.51 -38.28
N PHE A 11 -24.86 -51.38 -37.57
CA PHE A 11 -25.22 -50.06 -38.13
C PHE A 11 -25.42 -49.02 -37.02
N THR A 12 -24.59 -47.97 -37.04
CA THR A 12 -24.85 -46.58 -36.63
C THR A 12 -25.78 -46.31 -35.43
N LEU A 13 -25.23 -45.76 -34.34
CA LEU A 13 -25.99 -44.84 -33.51
C LEU A 13 -25.12 -43.64 -33.10
N LEU A 14 -25.53 -42.51 -33.64
CA LEU A 14 -25.11 -41.13 -33.41
C LEU A 14 -25.10 -40.79 -31.90
N THR A 15 -23.92 -40.68 -31.28
CA THR A 15 -23.78 -40.26 -29.88
C THR A 15 -23.32 -38.80 -29.77
N LEU A 16 -24.31 -37.94 -29.50
CA LEU A 16 -24.30 -36.79 -28.58
C LEU A 16 -23.02 -35.92 -28.52
N LEU A 17 -23.07 -34.82 -29.26
CA LEU A 17 -22.24 -33.63 -29.07
C LEU A 17 -22.82 -32.79 -27.92
N SER A 18 -22.31 -32.96 -26.70
CA SER A 18 -22.59 -32.07 -25.56
C SER A 18 -21.53 -30.96 -25.49
N PRO A 19 -21.90 -29.67 -25.45
CA PRO A 19 -20.92 -28.60 -25.28
C PRO A 19 -20.48 -28.56 -23.81
N LEU A 20 -19.20 -28.78 -23.58
CA LEU A 20 -18.57 -28.60 -22.27
C LEU A 20 -18.46 -27.07 -22.03
N LEU A 21 -19.46 -26.49 -21.36
CA LEU A 21 -19.40 -25.13 -20.85
C LEU A 21 -18.36 -25.09 -19.71
N ILE A 22 -17.14 -24.70 -20.05
CA ILE A 22 -16.10 -24.39 -19.07
C ILE A 22 -16.53 -23.06 -18.42
N SER A 23 -17.20 -23.14 -17.28
CA SER A 23 -17.42 -21.98 -16.42
C SER A 23 -16.09 -21.57 -15.79
N THR A 24 -15.32 -20.72 -16.48
CA THR A 24 -14.25 -19.96 -15.83
C THR A 24 -14.88 -18.95 -14.88
N THR A 25 -14.96 -19.30 -13.61
CA THR A 25 -15.18 -18.32 -12.54
C THR A 25 -13.95 -17.42 -12.49
N ALA A 26 -14.02 -16.28 -13.17
CA ALA A 26 -13.07 -15.20 -12.96
C ALA A 26 -13.31 -14.66 -11.54
N SER A 27 -12.48 -15.06 -10.58
CA SER A 27 -12.42 -14.37 -9.30
C SER A 27 -11.89 -12.96 -9.57
N ALA A 28 -12.78 -11.97 -9.52
CA ALA A 28 -12.40 -10.57 -9.37
C ALA A 28 -11.75 -10.44 -7.99
N GLN A 29 -10.42 -10.56 -7.92
CA GLN A 29 -9.68 -10.16 -6.74
C GLN A 29 -9.87 -8.65 -6.61
N SER A 30 -10.57 -8.23 -5.57
CA SER A 30 -10.69 -6.83 -5.19
C SER A 30 -9.28 -6.28 -4.97
N LEU A 31 -8.82 -5.40 -5.86
CA LEU A 31 -7.63 -4.57 -5.69
C LEU A 31 -7.88 -3.47 -4.64
N GLY A 32 -8.45 -3.84 -3.49
CA GLY A 32 -8.25 -3.08 -2.27
C GLY A 32 -6.85 -3.45 -1.82
N GLU A 33 -5.84 -2.68 -2.23
CA GLU A 33 -4.51 -2.78 -1.63
C GLU A 33 -4.72 -2.77 -0.11
N ASN A 34 -4.42 -3.88 0.55
CA ASN A 34 -4.18 -3.89 1.99
C ASN A 34 -2.91 -3.08 2.19
N SER A 35 -3.06 -1.75 2.16
CA SER A 35 -1.97 -0.82 2.39
C SER A 35 -1.43 -1.14 3.78
N THR A 36 -0.21 -1.69 3.80
CA THR A 36 0.51 -1.96 5.04
C THR A 36 1.02 -0.66 5.65
N TYR A 37 0.91 0.46 4.92
CA TYR A 37 1.29 1.77 5.41
C TYR A 37 0.40 2.19 6.57
N LYS A 38 1.05 2.55 7.66
CA LYS A 38 0.42 3.09 8.86
C LYS A 38 0.59 4.60 8.85
N LEU A 39 -0.51 5.30 8.96
CA LEU A 39 -0.57 6.76 9.03
C LEU A 39 0.27 7.26 10.21
N ALA A 40 0.95 8.37 9.98
CA ALA A 40 1.81 9.01 10.95
C ALA A 40 1.76 10.54 10.81
N SER A 41 2.43 11.23 11.72
CA SER A 41 2.51 12.70 11.72
C SER A 41 3.10 13.23 10.42
N GLY A 42 2.47 14.27 9.85
CA GLY A 42 2.90 14.89 8.60
C GLY A 42 2.29 14.30 7.33
N ASP A 43 1.59 13.16 7.40
CA ASP A 43 0.79 12.68 6.26
C ASP A 43 -0.35 13.65 5.94
N ILE A 44 -0.72 13.72 4.67
CA ILE A 44 -1.92 14.43 4.21
C ILE A 44 -2.91 13.39 3.69
N ILE A 45 -4.11 13.40 4.25
CA ILE A 45 -5.20 12.52 3.87
C ILE A 45 -6.37 13.31 3.31
N ARG A 46 -7.14 12.65 2.44
CA ARG A 46 -8.46 13.09 2.01
C ARG A 46 -9.51 12.24 2.70
N ILE A 47 -10.58 12.87 3.15
CA ILE A 47 -11.74 12.19 3.72
C ILE A 47 -12.95 12.57 2.86
N ASN A 48 -13.63 11.59 2.29
CA ASN A 48 -14.86 11.79 1.55
C ASN A 48 -16.00 11.05 2.26
N VAL A 49 -17.03 11.78 2.64
CA VAL A 49 -18.28 11.22 3.19
C VAL A 49 -19.36 11.39 2.14
N PHE A 50 -19.79 10.28 1.55
CA PHE A 50 -20.70 10.31 0.41
C PHE A 50 -22.03 10.98 0.78
N GLY A 51 -22.41 12.01 0.02
CA GLY A 51 -23.64 12.78 0.26
C GLY A 51 -23.49 13.90 1.31
N GLU A 52 -22.35 14.00 1.99
CA GLU A 52 -22.12 14.94 3.09
C GLU A 52 -20.88 15.82 2.79
N PRO A 53 -21.02 16.90 1.99
CA PRO A 53 -19.90 17.75 1.63
C PRO A 53 -19.31 18.49 2.85
N ASP A 54 -20.11 18.81 3.85
CA ASP A 54 -19.66 19.49 5.08
C ASP A 54 -18.80 18.60 5.98
N LEU A 55 -18.84 17.27 5.75
CA LEU A 55 -18.01 16.27 6.41
C LEU A 55 -16.88 15.76 5.52
N SER A 56 -16.81 16.24 4.27
CA SER A 56 -15.80 15.85 3.29
C SER A 56 -14.70 16.91 3.24
N PHE A 57 -13.46 16.46 3.36
CA PHE A 57 -12.28 17.30 3.37
C PHE A 57 -11.29 16.83 2.33
N GLU A 58 -10.98 17.72 1.40
CA GLU A 58 -10.03 17.44 0.32
C GLU A 58 -8.62 17.21 0.85
N GLU A 59 -8.19 17.98 1.86
CA GLU A 59 -6.84 17.89 2.43
C GLU A 59 -6.88 18.09 3.95
N ILE A 60 -6.42 17.08 4.70
CA ILE A 60 -6.19 17.14 6.14
C ILE A 60 -4.76 16.71 6.41
N ARG A 61 -3.97 17.59 7.03
CA ARG A 61 -2.63 17.26 7.51
C ARG A 61 -2.68 16.71 8.93
N LEU A 62 -2.07 15.55 9.15
CA LEU A 62 -1.94 14.95 10.47
C LEU A 62 -0.92 15.72 11.31
N THR A 63 -1.30 16.02 12.56
CA THR A 63 -0.45 16.71 13.55
C THR A 63 0.77 15.87 13.97
N ASP A 64 1.66 16.43 14.79
CA ASP A 64 2.81 15.70 15.37
C ASP A 64 2.39 14.48 16.21
N ALA A 65 1.20 14.53 16.82
CA ALA A 65 0.59 13.40 17.51
C ALA A 65 0.00 12.36 16.54
N GLY A 66 -0.10 12.68 15.26
CA GLY A 66 -0.79 11.91 14.22
C GLY A 66 -2.30 11.89 14.44
N THR A 67 -2.85 13.04 14.85
CA THR A 67 -4.28 13.27 15.05
C THR A 67 -4.76 14.35 14.08
N PHE A 68 -6.08 14.51 13.97
CA PHE A 68 -6.71 15.60 13.24
C PHE A 68 -8.04 15.97 13.91
N SER A 69 -8.48 17.21 13.73
CA SER A 69 -9.80 17.64 14.19
C SER A 69 -10.85 17.30 13.14
N TYR A 70 -11.98 16.75 13.58
CA TYR A 70 -13.09 16.37 12.71
C TYR A 70 -14.43 16.82 13.30
N PRO A 71 -15.37 17.33 12.49
CA PRO A 71 -16.67 17.80 12.99
C PRO A 71 -17.38 16.74 13.83
N PHE A 72 -18.02 17.19 14.92
CA PHE A 72 -18.76 16.39 15.91
C PHE A 72 -17.94 15.39 16.74
N LEU A 73 -16.85 14.85 16.18
CA LEU A 73 -15.98 13.87 16.81
C LEU A 73 -14.80 14.49 17.56
N GLY A 74 -14.51 15.78 17.30
CA GLY A 74 -13.38 16.47 17.90
C GLY A 74 -12.06 15.89 17.39
N GLU A 75 -11.14 15.56 18.29
CA GLU A 75 -9.82 15.06 17.91
C GLU A 75 -9.84 13.55 17.62
N VAL A 76 -9.58 13.19 16.36
CA VAL A 76 -9.54 11.81 15.88
C VAL A 76 -8.09 11.34 15.72
N ARG A 77 -7.79 10.15 16.26
CA ARG A 77 -6.46 9.54 16.17
C ARG A 77 -6.32 8.69 14.90
N ALA A 78 -5.39 9.10 14.03
CA ALA A 78 -4.98 8.36 12.83
C ALA A 78 -3.68 7.57 13.03
N ARG A 79 -2.79 8.03 13.92
CA ARG A 79 -1.46 7.45 14.13
C ARG A 79 -1.50 5.94 14.34
N GLY A 80 -0.74 5.22 13.52
CA GLY A 80 -0.57 3.77 13.61
C GLY A 80 -1.69 2.96 12.96
N LYS A 81 -2.74 3.62 12.43
CA LYS A 81 -3.82 2.99 11.67
C LYS A 81 -3.50 3.03 10.18
N THR A 82 -3.94 2.02 9.47
CA THR A 82 -4.05 2.07 8.00
C THR A 82 -5.22 2.96 7.59
N ALA A 83 -5.26 3.41 6.33
CA ALA A 83 -6.40 4.17 5.80
C ALA A 83 -7.72 3.39 5.96
N ASN A 84 -7.69 2.08 5.71
CA ASN A 84 -8.86 1.19 5.84
C ASN A 84 -9.31 0.99 7.30
N GLU A 85 -8.38 1.00 8.26
CA GLU A 85 -8.74 0.99 9.69
C GLU A 85 -9.37 2.32 10.11
N LEU A 86 -8.77 3.44 9.71
CA LEU A 86 -9.32 4.75 10.02
C LEU A 86 -10.70 4.98 9.37
N GLU A 87 -10.92 4.49 8.15
CA GLU A 87 -12.22 4.56 7.46
C GLU A 87 -13.30 3.82 8.24
N ARG A 88 -13.01 2.60 8.71
CA ARG A 88 -13.93 1.81 9.52
C ARG A 88 -14.24 2.48 10.85
N ASP A 89 -13.22 3.00 11.52
CA ASP A 89 -13.37 3.70 12.79
C ASP A 89 -14.22 4.98 12.63
N LEU A 90 -13.96 5.75 11.58
CA LEU A 90 -14.69 6.99 11.31
C LEU A 90 -16.14 6.72 10.90
N THR A 91 -16.37 5.67 10.09
CA THR A 91 -17.72 5.21 9.73
C THR A 91 -18.51 4.79 10.97
N ALA A 92 -17.88 4.04 11.89
CA ALA A 92 -18.51 3.62 13.14
C ALA A 92 -18.81 4.81 14.07
N ALA A 93 -17.90 5.78 14.15
CA ALA A 93 -18.06 6.96 15.01
C ALA A 93 -19.14 7.93 14.48
N LEU A 94 -19.33 8.02 13.17
CA LEU A 94 -20.37 8.86 12.56
C LEU A 94 -21.77 8.21 12.56
N ARG A 95 -21.84 6.88 12.64
CA ARG A 95 -23.11 6.16 12.58
C ARG A 95 -23.90 6.33 13.88
N GLY A 96 -25.21 6.54 13.75
CA GLY A 96 -26.14 6.66 14.87
C GLY A 96 -26.42 8.11 15.21
N ASP A 97 -25.59 8.71 16.05
CA ASP A 97 -25.81 10.05 16.61
C ASP A 97 -25.75 11.17 15.55
N PHE A 98 -25.06 10.93 14.43
CA PHE A 98 -24.86 11.94 13.37
C PHE A 98 -25.44 11.51 12.02
N LEU A 99 -25.18 10.28 11.58
CA LEU A 99 -25.60 9.76 10.27
C LEU A 99 -26.23 8.37 10.39
N VAL A 100 -27.25 8.08 9.57
CA VAL A 100 -27.94 6.78 9.61
C VAL A 100 -27.09 5.67 8.98
N ASP A 101 -26.57 5.90 7.78
CA ASP A 101 -25.69 4.95 7.08
C ASP A 101 -24.54 5.69 6.36
N PRO A 102 -23.52 6.14 7.12
CA PRO A 102 -22.40 6.86 6.54
C PRO A 102 -21.57 5.95 5.62
N ARG A 103 -21.15 6.50 4.48
CA ARG A 103 -20.17 5.87 3.59
C ARG A 103 -18.95 6.77 3.49
N VAL A 104 -17.92 6.39 4.22
CA VAL A 104 -16.65 7.12 4.29
C VAL A 104 -15.63 6.47 3.37
N SER A 105 -14.82 7.27 2.71
CA SER A 105 -13.60 6.83 2.02
C SER A 105 -12.42 7.69 2.45
N ILE A 106 -11.30 7.05 2.77
CA ILE A 106 -10.07 7.76 3.16
C ILE A 106 -8.93 7.38 2.21
N SER A 107 -8.25 8.38 1.66
CA SER A 107 -7.07 8.18 0.83
C SER A 107 -5.90 9.03 1.31
N VAL A 108 -4.68 8.50 1.16
CA VAL A 108 -3.45 9.25 1.44
C VAL A 108 -3.10 10.06 0.20
N LEU A 109 -3.08 11.38 0.32
CA LEU A 109 -2.70 12.29 -0.75
C LEU A 109 -1.19 12.51 -0.79
N GLU A 110 -0.59 12.76 0.37
CA GLU A 110 0.84 12.91 0.50
C GLU A 110 1.37 12.05 1.65
N TYR A 111 2.36 11.24 1.33
CA TYR A 111 3.15 10.50 2.31
C TYR A 111 4.29 11.36 2.82
N ARG A 112 4.77 11.07 4.03
CA ARG A 112 6.00 11.67 4.57
C ARG A 112 7.18 11.51 3.60
N GLU A 113 7.98 12.56 3.52
CA GLU A 113 9.25 12.51 2.79
C GLU A 113 10.20 11.48 3.40
N PHE A 114 11.11 10.99 2.58
CA PHE A 114 12.30 10.27 3.04
C PHE A 114 13.53 11.13 2.75
N TYR A 115 14.59 10.95 3.52
CA TYR A 115 15.81 11.74 3.40
C TYR A 115 16.97 10.86 2.93
N ILE A 116 17.78 11.37 1.99
CA ILE A 116 19.04 10.74 1.59
C ILE A 116 20.19 11.69 1.93
N SER A 117 21.20 11.17 2.62
CA SER A 117 22.45 11.87 2.96
C SER A 117 23.69 11.04 2.62
N GLY A 118 24.84 11.72 2.60
CA GLY A 118 26.14 11.10 2.36
C GLY A 118 26.54 11.13 0.89
N GLU A 119 27.09 10.03 0.39
CA GLU A 119 27.73 9.93 -0.93
C GLU A 119 26.74 9.74 -2.09
N VAL A 120 25.89 10.74 -2.28
CA VAL A 120 25.00 10.92 -3.44
C VAL A 120 25.22 12.28 -4.07
N LYS A 121 24.84 12.43 -5.35
CA LYS A 121 25.04 13.71 -6.06
C LYS A 121 24.18 14.84 -5.50
N GLN A 122 22.95 14.52 -5.09
CA GLN A 122 21.99 15.47 -4.54
C GLN A 122 21.46 14.92 -3.22
N PRO A 123 22.06 15.26 -2.07
CA PRO A 123 21.48 14.92 -0.77
C PRO A 123 20.29 15.83 -0.47
N GLY A 124 19.26 15.31 0.21
CA GLY A 124 18.05 16.07 0.51
C GLY A 124 16.84 15.21 0.88
N GLY A 125 15.71 15.88 1.07
CA GLY A 125 14.39 15.27 1.26
C GLY A 125 13.68 15.02 -0.07
N TYR A 126 12.98 13.90 -0.18
CA TYR A 126 12.30 13.46 -1.38
C TYR A 126 10.90 12.95 -1.06
N LYS A 127 9.95 13.24 -1.96
CA LYS A 127 8.58 12.70 -1.87
C LYS A 127 8.60 11.19 -2.03
N TYR A 128 7.94 10.48 -1.12
CA TYR A 128 7.79 9.04 -1.21
C TYR A 128 6.74 8.64 -2.26
N GLN A 129 6.97 7.50 -2.90
CA GLN A 129 6.01 6.84 -3.79
C GLN A 129 5.88 5.36 -3.43
N PRO A 130 4.68 4.76 -3.48
CA PRO A 130 4.51 3.34 -3.20
C PRO A 130 5.41 2.44 -4.06
N GLY A 131 5.99 1.41 -3.45
CA GLY A 131 6.89 0.47 -4.13
C GLY A 131 8.30 1.03 -4.40
N LEU A 132 8.69 2.11 -3.72
CA LEU A 132 10.04 2.66 -3.79
C LEU A 132 11.05 1.73 -3.09
N ASN A 133 12.19 1.51 -3.75
CA ASN A 133 13.35 0.85 -3.16
C ASN A 133 14.55 1.78 -3.16
N LEU A 134 15.60 1.39 -2.42
CA LEU A 134 16.78 2.22 -2.23
C LEU A 134 17.48 2.55 -3.57
N ARG A 135 17.52 1.60 -4.52
CA ARG A 135 18.06 1.83 -5.87
C ARG A 135 17.36 2.97 -6.60
N ARG A 136 16.03 2.99 -6.60
CA ARG A 136 15.23 4.06 -7.21
C ARG A 136 15.37 5.36 -6.43
N ALA A 137 15.41 5.29 -5.11
CA ALA A 137 15.62 6.46 -4.26
C ALA A 137 16.97 7.15 -4.53
N ILE A 138 18.05 6.37 -4.68
CA ILE A 138 19.37 6.86 -5.08
C ILE A 138 19.35 7.49 -6.48
N ALA A 139 18.58 6.92 -7.41
CA ALA A 139 18.41 7.49 -8.74
C ALA A 139 17.71 8.86 -8.69
N LEU A 140 16.71 9.04 -7.82
CA LEU A 140 16.08 10.34 -7.56
C LEU A 140 17.08 11.37 -6.99
N ALA A 141 18.06 10.91 -6.23
CA ALA A 141 19.18 11.71 -5.71
C ALA A 141 20.31 11.97 -6.74
N GLY A 142 20.09 11.70 -8.02
CA GLY A 142 21.07 11.89 -9.09
C GLY A 142 22.14 10.80 -9.20
N GLY A 143 22.00 9.72 -8.41
CA GLY A 143 22.95 8.62 -8.34
C GLY A 143 24.01 8.79 -7.24
N LEU A 144 24.83 7.75 -7.08
CA LEU A 144 25.96 7.74 -6.16
C LEU A 144 27.11 8.65 -6.64
N THR A 145 27.91 9.15 -5.71
CA THR A 145 29.21 9.75 -6.05
C THR A 145 30.25 8.66 -6.35
N GLU A 146 31.40 9.04 -6.92
CA GLU A 146 32.52 8.11 -7.17
C GLU A 146 33.11 7.53 -5.88
N ARG A 147 32.90 8.19 -4.74
CA ARG A 147 33.42 7.77 -3.43
C ARG A 147 32.43 6.91 -2.64
N ALA A 148 31.23 6.68 -3.15
CA ALA A 148 30.18 5.97 -2.43
C ALA A 148 30.49 4.49 -2.22
N SER A 149 30.16 3.95 -1.05
CA SER A 149 30.18 2.52 -0.80
C SER A 149 28.80 1.89 -1.02
N THR A 150 28.69 0.95 -1.95
CA THR A 150 27.44 0.19 -2.17
C THR A 150 27.13 -0.80 -1.04
N ASN A 151 28.12 -1.10 -0.19
CA ASN A 151 28.00 -2.08 0.90
C ASN A 151 27.84 -1.43 2.29
N ARG A 152 27.93 -0.09 2.37
CA ARG A 152 27.79 0.67 3.61
C ARG A 152 26.65 1.67 3.50
N ILE A 153 25.46 1.13 3.26
CA ILE A 153 24.23 1.91 3.26
C ILE A 153 23.44 1.56 4.51
N THR A 154 23.06 2.59 5.25
CA THR A 154 22.28 2.44 6.47
C THR A 154 20.96 3.20 6.37
N VAL A 155 19.91 2.63 6.93
CA VAL A 155 18.59 3.27 7.05
C VAL A 155 18.23 3.38 8.51
N VAL A 156 17.73 4.55 8.89
CA VAL A 156 17.08 4.80 10.17
C VAL A 156 15.59 4.97 9.88
N ARG A 157 14.75 4.08 10.42
CA ARG A 157 13.31 4.13 10.23
C ARG A 157 12.62 4.87 11.36
N ASP A 158 11.71 5.78 11.03
CA ASP A 158 11.03 6.59 12.04
C ASP A 158 10.03 5.81 12.90
N ASN A 159 9.53 4.67 12.40
CA ASN A 159 8.62 3.80 13.13
C ASN A 159 9.31 2.82 14.09
N GLU A 160 10.64 2.78 14.12
CA GLU A 160 11.40 1.85 14.96
C GLU A 160 11.88 2.50 16.28
N PRO A 161 11.62 1.87 17.44
CA PRO A 161 12.05 2.40 18.72
C PRO A 161 13.58 2.48 18.80
N GLY A 162 14.07 3.66 19.15
CA GLY A 162 15.51 3.94 19.29
C GLY A 162 16.22 4.36 18.00
N ARG A 163 15.52 4.43 16.85
CA ARG A 163 16.03 5.01 15.58
C ARG A 163 17.46 4.57 15.25
N LYS A 164 17.74 3.27 15.41
CA LYS A 164 19.09 2.74 15.21
C LYS A 164 19.38 2.59 13.72
N PRO A 165 20.58 2.94 13.24
CA PRO A 165 20.96 2.69 11.86
C PRO A 165 21.05 1.18 11.60
N VAL A 166 20.32 0.71 10.58
CA VAL A 166 20.33 -0.68 10.12
C VAL A 166 20.98 -0.74 8.74
N ARG A 167 21.91 -1.68 8.52
CA ARG A 167 22.51 -1.90 7.19
C ARG A 167 21.50 -2.53 6.24
N VAL A 168 21.43 -2.01 5.02
CA VAL A 168 20.49 -2.45 3.99
C VAL A 168 21.17 -2.67 2.65
N SER A 169 20.50 -3.41 1.77
CA SER A 169 20.89 -3.60 0.37
C SER A 169 20.17 -2.62 -0.55
N LEU A 170 20.66 -2.43 -1.78
CA LEU A 170 20.05 -1.55 -2.78
C LEU A 170 18.61 -1.92 -3.14
N ASP A 171 18.21 -3.17 -2.94
CA ASP A 171 16.86 -3.66 -3.25
C ASP A 171 15.92 -3.59 -2.04
N SER A 172 16.41 -3.09 -0.90
CA SER A 172 15.59 -2.90 0.29
C SER A 172 14.50 -1.85 0.05
N PRO A 173 13.28 -2.08 0.56
CA PRO A 173 12.18 -1.12 0.44
C PRO A 173 12.49 0.12 1.27
N VAL A 174 12.16 1.28 0.72
CA VAL A 174 12.17 2.55 1.43
C VAL A 174 10.76 2.79 1.96
N MET A 175 10.65 3.35 3.15
CA MET A 175 9.38 3.71 3.77
C MET A 175 9.28 5.23 3.99
N PRO A 176 8.06 5.79 4.08
CA PRO A 176 7.89 7.20 4.45
C PRO A 176 8.53 7.51 5.81
N GLY A 177 9.30 8.59 5.87
CA GLY A 177 10.05 8.98 7.07
C GLY A 177 11.39 8.28 7.26
N ASP A 178 11.85 7.46 6.31
CA ASP A 178 13.19 6.86 6.38
C ASP A 178 14.29 7.91 6.19
N THR A 179 15.36 7.78 6.99
CA THR A 179 16.61 8.51 6.77
C THR A 179 17.67 7.53 6.28
N ILE A 180 18.09 7.70 5.03
CA ILE A 180 19.03 6.86 4.32
C ILE A 180 20.39 7.57 4.34
N ASN A 181 21.42 6.91 4.86
CA ASN A 181 22.78 7.40 4.85
C ASN A 181 23.69 6.46 4.05
N ILE A 182 24.47 7.04 3.13
CA ILE A 182 25.40 6.32 2.25
C ILE A 182 26.82 6.75 2.60
N ASP A 183 27.59 5.83 3.16
CA ASP A 183 28.96 6.13 3.59
C ASP A 183 29.96 6.10 2.43
N GLN A 184 31.12 6.74 2.64
CA GLN A 184 32.29 6.62 1.76
C GLN A 184 32.85 5.20 1.73
N GLY A 185 33.35 4.79 0.56
CA GLY A 185 34.22 3.63 0.41
C GLY A 185 35.61 3.93 0.95
N PHE A 186 36.16 3.00 1.73
CA PHE A 186 37.59 3.00 2.02
C PHE A 186 38.25 2.18 0.91
N PHE A 187 39.16 2.82 0.17
CA PHE A 187 40.03 2.17 -0.80
C PHE A 187 41.24 1.55 -0.09
#